data_AF-A0A1S6KZJ0-F1
#
_entry.id   AF-A0A1S6KZJ0-F1
#
_cell.length_a   1.000
_cell.length_b   1.000
_cell.length_c   1.000
_cell.angle_alpha   90.00
_cell.angle_beta   90.00
_cell.angle_gamma   90.00
#
_symmetry.space_group_name_H-M   'P 1'
#
loop_
_entity.id
_entity.type
_entity.pdbx_description
1 polymer ?
#
loop_
_entity_poly.entity_id
_entity_poly.type
_entity_poly.pdbx_seq_one_letter_code
_entity_poly.pdbx_strand_id
1 'polypeptide(L)'
;PRRLTSDHMFVGVGSDEAIDALLRCFCVPGCDRILTCPPTYGMYAVSAHVNDVAIVKVPLGPAPAFALDVTAVCDALTREAHVKLVYLCSPGNPTGS
;
A
#
# COMPACT_ATOMS: atom_id res chain seq x y z
N PRO A 1 -5.36 -23.27 1.53
CA PRO A 1 -6.08 -21.97 1.58
C PRO A 1 -7.24 -21.99 2.60
N ARG A 2 -7.40 -20.90 3.37
CA ARG A 2 -8.55 -20.72 4.26
C ARG A 2 -9.81 -20.37 3.45
N ARG A 3 -10.97 -20.87 3.86
CA ARG A 3 -12.26 -20.55 3.24
C ARG A 3 -12.69 -19.14 3.69
N LEU A 4 -12.99 -18.25 2.75
CA LEU A 4 -13.62 -16.97 3.03
C LEU A 4 -15.12 -17.17 3.30
N THR A 5 -15.66 -16.43 4.26
CA THR A 5 -17.09 -16.36 4.61
C THR A 5 -17.57 -14.92 4.50
N SER A 6 -18.89 -14.68 4.64
CA SER A 6 -19.48 -13.34 4.67
C SER A 6 -18.82 -12.40 5.68
N ASP A 7 -18.36 -12.93 6.82
CA ASP A 7 -17.74 -12.14 7.89
C ASP A 7 -16.37 -11.57 7.51
N HIS A 8 -15.79 -12.05 6.40
CA HIS A 8 -14.53 -11.56 5.84
C HIS A 8 -14.75 -10.56 4.68
N MET A 9 -16.00 -10.18 4.40
CA MET A 9 -16.35 -9.29 3.29
C MET A 9 -16.75 -7.91 3.80
N PHE A 10 -16.34 -6.88 3.06
CA PHE A 10 -16.77 -5.51 3.20
C PHE A 10 -17.27 -5.01 1.85
N VAL A 11 -18.40 -4.30 1.84
CA VAL A 11 -18.95 -3.66 0.65
C VAL A 11 -18.91 -2.15 0.86
N GLY A 12 -18.09 -1.48 0.08
CA GLY A 12 -17.97 -0.02 0.06
C GLY A 12 -18.37 0.58 -1.29
N VAL A 13 -18.23 1.90 -1.39
CA VAL A 13 -18.48 2.76 -2.54
C VAL A 13 -17.19 2.92 -3.36
N GLY A 14 -16.60 1.78 -3.75
CA GLY A 14 -15.37 1.72 -4.56
C GLY A 14 -14.09 1.48 -3.77
N SER A 15 -12.98 1.23 -4.49
CA SER A 15 -11.69 0.86 -3.90
C SER A 15 -11.05 1.98 -3.09
N ASP A 16 -11.30 3.23 -3.45
CA ASP A 16 -10.68 4.38 -2.79
C ASP A 16 -11.18 4.53 -1.35
N GLU A 17 -12.47 4.24 -1.10
CA GLU A 17 -13.00 4.18 0.26
C GLU A 17 -12.35 3.04 1.05
N ALA A 18 -12.16 1.87 0.43
CA ALA A 18 -11.50 0.74 1.10
C ALA A 18 -10.04 1.07 1.46
N ILE A 19 -9.30 1.75 0.58
CA ILE A 19 -7.93 2.21 0.82
C ILE A 19 -7.89 3.21 1.99
N ASP A 20 -8.79 4.19 2.00
CA ASP A 20 -8.89 5.18 3.09
C ASP A 20 -9.27 4.52 4.43
N ALA A 21 -10.25 3.62 4.41
CA ALA A 21 -10.70 2.89 5.60
C ALA A 21 -9.57 2.07 6.23
N LEU A 22 -8.74 1.39 5.42
CA LEU A 22 -7.58 0.66 5.94
C LEU A 22 -6.58 1.58 6.64
N LEU A 23 -6.27 2.75 6.06
CA LEU A 23 -5.39 3.72 6.71
C LEU A 23 -5.96 4.17 8.06
N ARG A 24 -7.24 4.53 8.11
CA ARG A 24 -7.90 4.99 9.34
C ARG A 24 -8.02 3.92 10.42
N CYS A 25 -8.14 2.65 10.02
CA CYS A 25 -8.22 1.52 10.94
C CYS A 25 -6.86 1.15 11.57
N PHE A 26 -5.77 1.31 10.83
CA PHE A 26 -4.46 0.75 11.22
C PHE A 26 -3.36 1.79 11.50
N CYS A 27 -3.51 3.03 11.03
CA CYS A 27 -2.50 4.07 11.17
C CYS A 27 -2.94 5.16 12.16
N VAL A 28 -2.00 5.61 12.98
CA VAL A 28 -2.11 6.81 13.81
C VAL A 28 -1.55 8.02 13.02
N PRO A 29 -2.36 9.07 12.77
CA PRO A 29 -1.92 10.32 12.15
C PRO A 29 -0.68 10.91 12.83
N GLY A 30 0.28 11.40 12.03
CA GLY A 30 1.53 12.02 12.47
C GLY A 30 2.58 11.05 13.04
N CYS A 31 2.25 9.75 13.16
CA CYS A 31 3.12 8.75 13.76
C CYS A 31 3.46 7.60 12.80
N ASP A 32 2.43 6.98 12.23
CA ASP A 32 2.58 5.79 11.40
C ASP A 32 2.87 6.14 9.93
N ARG A 33 3.32 5.12 9.21
CA ARG A 33 3.67 5.21 7.79
C ARG A 33 3.16 4.00 7.01
N ILE A 34 3.00 4.20 5.70
CA ILE A 34 2.77 3.12 4.73
C ILE A 34 3.99 2.93 3.84
N LEU A 35 4.11 1.75 3.21
CA LEU A 35 5.07 1.51 2.14
C LEU A 35 4.34 1.37 0.80
N THR A 36 4.86 2.03 -0.23
CA THR A 36 4.38 1.92 -1.62
C THR A 36 5.55 1.68 -2.57
N CYS A 37 5.26 1.10 -3.74
CA CYS A 37 6.27 0.77 -4.76
C CYS A 37 6.02 1.52 -6.08
N PRO A 38 6.49 2.77 -6.25
CA PRO A 38 6.26 3.54 -7.47
C PRO A 38 7.06 3.00 -8.68
N PRO A 39 6.57 3.12 -9.92
CA PRO A 39 5.28 3.70 -10.30
C PRO A 39 4.10 2.79 -9.89
N THR A 40 3.12 3.36 -9.18
CA THR A 40 1.92 2.64 -8.71
C THR A 40 0.72 3.60 -8.64
N TYR A 41 -0.44 3.10 -8.20
CA TYR A 41 -1.68 3.85 -8.17
C TYR A 41 -1.59 5.06 -7.23
N GLY A 42 -1.88 6.25 -7.75
CA GLY A 42 -1.67 7.52 -7.04
C GLY A 42 -2.52 7.70 -5.78
N MET A 43 -3.67 7.02 -5.69
CA MET A 43 -4.58 7.18 -4.55
C MET A 43 -3.97 6.71 -3.23
N TYR A 44 -3.02 5.77 -3.23
CA TYR A 44 -2.33 5.39 -1.99
C TYR A 44 -1.63 6.58 -1.35
N ALA A 45 -0.97 7.43 -2.15
CA ALA A 45 -0.28 8.60 -1.65
C ALA A 45 -1.26 9.72 -1.27
N VAL A 46 -2.32 9.92 -2.07
CA VAL A 46 -3.37 10.90 -1.77
C VAL A 46 -4.04 10.58 -0.43
N SER A 47 -4.52 9.35 -0.24
CA SER A 47 -5.19 8.94 0.99
C SER A 47 -4.24 8.98 2.20
N ALA A 48 -2.97 8.60 2.04
CA ALA A 48 -2.00 8.71 3.13
C ALA A 48 -1.78 10.17 3.57
N HIS A 49 -1.59 11.11 2.63
CA HIS A 49 -1.42 12.52 2.97
C HIS A 49 -2.68 13.11 3.62
N VAL A 50 -3.88 12.76 3.14
CA VAL A 50 -5.14 13.21 3.73
C VAL A 50 -5.27 12.78 5.20
N ASN A 51 -4.75 11.60 5.54
CA ASN A 51 -4.79 11.05 6.91
C ASN A 51 -3.53 11.38 7.74
N ASP A 52 -2.65 12.28 7.28
CA ASP A 52 -1.36 12.61 7.92
C ASP A 52 -0.49 11.35 8.20
N VAL A 53 -0.48 10.42 7.24
CA VAL A 53 0.32 9.19 7.28
C VAL A 53 1.51 9.34 6.34
N ALA A 54 2.72 9.11 6.85
CA ALA A 54 3.94 9.24 6.05
C ALA A 54 4.11 8.05 5.07
N ILE A 55 4.93 8.23 4.03
CA ILE A 55 5.10 7.23 2.96
C ILE A 55 6.57 6.86 2.80
N VAL A 56 6.86 5.58 2.99
CA VAL A 56 8.11 4.94 2.59
C VAL A 56 7.97 4.47 1.13
N LYS A 57 8.96 4.76 0.30
CA LYS A 57 8.93 4.42 -1.13
C LYS A 57 10.05 3.44 -1.46
N VAL A 58 9.71 2.31 -2.06
CA VAL A 58 10.65 1.35 -2.64
C VAL A 58 10.29 1.16 -4.11
N PRO A 59 10.91 1.90 -5.03
CA PRO A 59 10.52 1.86 -6.44
C PRO A 59 10.54 0.46 -7.03
N LEU A 60 9.60 0.17 -7.94
CA LEU A 60 9.64 -1.03 -8.77
C LEU A 60 10.87 -1.01 -9.68
N GLY A 61 11.25 -2.20 -10.14
CA GLY A 61 12.29 -2.36 -11.15
C GLY A 61 11.96 -1.65 -12.46
N PRO A 62 12.93 -1.58 -13.39
CA PRO A 62 12.75 -0.89 -14.66
C PRO A 62 11.66 -1.53 -15.53
N ALA A 63 11.09 -0.71 -16.42
CA ALA A 63 10.22 -1.16 -17.49
C ALA A 63 10.96 -2.17 -18.41
N PRO A 64 10.23 -3.10 -19.05
CA PRO A 64 8.78 -3.28 -19.01
C PRO A 64 8.30 -4.17 -17.85
N ALA A 65 9.20 -4.81 -17.12
CA ALA A 65 8.84 -5.82 -16.13
C ALA A 65 8.23 -5.21 -14.87
N PHE A 66 8.70 -4.02 -14.46
CA PHE A 66 8.28 -3.36 -13.21
C PHE A 66 8.27 -4.31 -12.00
N ALA A 67 9.28 -5.20 -11.94
CA ALA A 67 9.33 -6.24 -10.93
C ALA A 67 9.47 -5.66 -9.52
N LEU A 68 8.82 -6.31 -8.55
CA LEU A 68 8.96 -5.95 -7.14
C LEU A 68 10.36 -6.36 -6.65
N ASP A 69 11.09 -5.40 -6.06
CA ASP A 69 12.32 -5.70 -5.34
C ASP A 69 11.99 -6.13 -3.90
N VAL A 70 11.80 -7.44 -3.72
CA VAL A 70 11.41 -8.02 -2.42
C VAL A 70 12.46 -7.75 -1.35
N THR A 71 13.75 -7.84 -1.70
CA THR A 71 14.84 -7.59 -0.76
C THR A 71 14.81 -6.15 -0.28
N ALA A 72 14.70 -5.18 -1.20
CA ALA A 72 14.63 -3.77 -0.84
C ALA A 72 13.38 -3.43 0.00
N VAL A 73 12.24 -4.10 -0.26
CA VAL A 73 11.04 -3.94 0.57
C VAL A 73 11.28 -4.47 1.99
N CYS A 74 11.84 -5.68 2.14
CA CYS A 74 12.17 -6.23 3.46
C CYS A 74 13.19 -5.38 4.24
N ASP A 75 14.21 -4.87 3.55
CA ASP A 75 15.21 -3.99 4.14
C ASP A 75 14.59 -2.65 4.59
N ALA A 76 13.69 -2.08 3.79
CA ALA A 76 12.96 -0.88 4.16
C ALA A 76 12.07 -1.12 5.39
N LEU A 77 11.35 -2.25 5.45
CA LEU A 77 10.52 -2.60 6.60
C LEU A 77 11.33 -2.85 7.89
N THR A 78 12.58 -3.28 7.76
CA THR A 78 13.48 -3.48 8.90
C THR A 78 14.02 -2.15 9.43
N ARG A 79 14.31 -1.20 8.54
CA ARG A 79 14.88 0.11 8.89
C ARG A 79 13.84 1.12 9.35
N GLU A 80 12.66 1.11 8.72
CA GLU A 80 11.61 2.10 8.95
C GLU A 80 10.68 1.63 10.07
N ALA A 81 10.79 2.26 11.23
CA ALA A 81 9.85 2.01 12.32
C ALA A 81 8.44 2.51 11.95
N HIS A 82 7.42 1.86 12.50
CA HIS A 82 6.01 2.26 12.37
C HIS A 82 5.40 2.15 10.97
N VAL A 83 5.95 1.30 10.10
CA VAL A 83 5.23 0.92 8.86
C VAL A 83 4.09 -0.04 9.23
N LYS A 84 2.84 0.37 8.99
CA LYS A 84 1.65 -0.42 9.35
C LYS A 84 1.02 -1.16 8.17
N LEU A 85 1.18 -0.63 6.96
CA LEU A 85 0.59 -1.16 5.75
C LEU A 85 1.59 -1.11 4.59
N VAL A 86 1.51 -2.11 3.70
CA VAL A 86 2.25 -2.17 2.44
C VAL A 86 1.24 -2.33 1.31
N TYR A 87 1.22 -1.40 0.35
CA TYR A 87 0.36 -1.50 -0.83
C TYR A 87 1.13 -2.09 -2.02
N LEU A 88 0.64 -3.23 -2.49
CA LEU A 88 1.13 -3.91 -3.69
C LEU A 88 -0.03 -4.00 -4.70
N CYS A 89 0.19 -3.55 -5.93
CA CYS A 89 -0.82 -3.48 -6.97
C CYS A 89 -0.50 -4.50 -8.07
N SER A 90 -1.37 -5.49 -8.27
CA SER A 90 -1.25 -6.50 -9.31
C SER A 90 -2.64 -6.89 -9.84
N PRO A 91 -2.92 -6.79 -11.16
CA PRO A 91 -2.06 -6.17 -12.18
C PRO A 91 -1.75 -4.70 -11.86
N GLY A 92 -0.53 -4.26 -12.16
CA GLY A 92 -0.05 -2.94 -11.75
C GLY A 92 -0.72 -1.79 -12.51
N ASN A 93 -1.06 -0.71 -11.82
CA ASN A 93 -1.48 0.56 -12.40
C ASN A 93 -0.43 1.62 -12.03
N PRO A 94 0.24 2.33 -12.97
CA PRO A 94 -0.05 2.40 -14.42
C PRO A 94 0.74 1.39 -15.27
N THR A 95 1.46 0.46 -14.65
CA THR A 95 2.51 -0.33 -15.30
C THR A 95 2.01 -1.46 -16.19
N GLY A 96 0.83 -2.02 -15.90
CA GLY A 96 0.29 -3.22 -16.55
C GLY A 96 1.03 -4.52 -16.23
N SER A 97 1.96 -4.50 -15.26
CA SER A 97 2.77 -5.64 -14.80
C SER A 97 1.97 -6.68 -14.03
#